data_AF-A0AAU1MF24-F1
#
_entry.id   AF-A0AAU1MF24-F1
#
_cell.length_a   1.000
_cell.length_b   1.000
_cell.length_c   1.000
_cell.angle_alpha   90.00
_cell.angle_beta   90.00
_cell.angle_gamma   90.00
#
_symmetry.space_group_name_H-M   'P 1'
#
loop_
_entity.id
_entity.type
_entity.pdbx_description
1 polymer ?
#
loop_
_entity_poly.entity_id
_entity_poly.type
_entity_poly.pdbx_seq_one_letter_code
_entity_poly.pdbx_strand_id
1 'polypeptide(L)'
;MKAVEAALVQVERQAAVEHLQWVREQRQQACAKLLDAHSAAEDALKRAAAVIRRGGSFPDAERDELTNHIFTLQSCTSQLALWGPDEAVRLAQLLRAKTAEAAVALTQAQHGVADAAGDLELRWARWAEGSRAVTALRTSFLEFAGQVLRDPRQSST
;
A
#
# COMPACT_ATOMS: atom_id res chain seq x y z
N MET A 1 28.27 -4.83 -46.11
CA MET A 1 27.18 -5.46 -45.35
C MET A 1 27.44 -5.58 -43.86
N LYS A 2 28.64 -6.00 -43.39
CA LYS A 2 28.95 -6.13 -41.95
C LYS A 2 28.68 -4.89 -41.07
N ALA A 3 28.86 -3.68 -41.60
CA ALA A 3 28.58 -2.46 -40.85
C ALA A 3 27.09 -2.24 -40.54
N VAL A 4 26.20 -2.68 -41.45
CA VAL A 4 24.74 -2.57 -41.27
C VAL A 4 24.27 -3.60 -40.24
N GLU A 5 24.79 -4.83 -40.30
CA GLU A 5 24.51 -5.87 -39.30
C GLU A 5 24.98 -5.45 -37.90
N ALA A 6 26.19 -4.89 -37.80
CA ALA A 6 26.72 -4.38 -36.53
C ALA A 6 25.85 -3.24 -35.96
N ALA A 7 25.37 -2.33 -36.81
CA ALA A 7 24.48 -1.24 -36.40
C ALA A 7 23.12 -1.76 -35.91
N LEU A 8 22.54 -2.77 -36.57
CA LEU A 8 21.28 -3.39 -36.12
C LEU A 8 21.42 -4.04 -34.74
N VAL A 9 22.47 -4.84 -34.54
CA VAL A 9 22.74 -5.46 -33.23
C VAL A 9 22.94 -4.40 -32.14
N GLN A 10 23.58 -3.27 -32.47
CA GLN A 10 23.76 -2.18 -31.52
C GLN A 10 22.43 -1.52 -31.14
N VAL A 11 21.56 -1.24 -32.12
CA VAL A 11 20.22 -0.68 -31.87
C VAL A 11 19.37 -1.62 -31.02
N GLU A 12 19.37 -2.91 -31.31
CA GLU A 12 18.62 -3.92 -30.54
C GLU A 12 19.11 -3.98 -29.08
N ARG A 13 20.43 -3.98 -28.86
CA ARG A 13 21.01 -3.97 -27.52
C ARG A 13 20.65 -2.69 -26.76
N GLN A 14 20.67 -1.54 -27.44
CA GLN A 14 20.31 -0.26 -26.83
C GLN A 14 18.82 -0.24 -26.45
N ALA A 15 17.93 -0.67 -27.34
CA ALA A 15 16.50 -0.75 -27.08
C ALA A 15 16.19 -1.70 -25.90
N ALA A 16 16.92 -2.82 -25.78
CA ALA A 16 16.76 -3.74 -24.65
C ALA A 16 17.17 -3.08 -23.32
N VAL A 17 18.28 -2.32 -23.30
CA VAL A 17 18.72 -1.60 -22.09
C VAL A 17 17.72 -0.52 -21.69
N GLU A 18 17.24 0.27 -22.65
CA GLU A 18 16.23 1.31 -22.43
C GLU A 18 14.92 0.74 -21.92
N HIS A 19 14.45 -0.37 -22.50
CA HIS A 19 13.25 -1.05 -22.03
C HIS A 19 13.40 -1.51 -20.58
N LEU A 20 14.53 -2.14 -20.22
CA LEU A 20 14.81 -2.56 -18.85
C LEU A 20 14.90 -1.40 -17.87
N GLN A 21 15.42 -0.25 -18.30
CA GLN A 21 15.49 0.95 -17.49
C GLN A 21 14.08 1.52 -17.25
N TRP A 22 13.27 1.62 -18.31
CA TRP A 22 11.90 2.09 -18.22
C TRP A 22 11.03 1.21 -17.29
N VAL A 23 11.12 -0.12 -17.40
CA VAL A 23 10.39 -1.04 -16.50
C VAL A 23 10.79 -0.80 -15.03
N ARG A 24 12.07 -0.53 -14.74
CA ARG A 24 12.52 -0.22 -13.38
C ARG A 24 11.92 1.06 -12.85
N GLU A 25 11.87 2.10 -13.68
CA GLU A 25 11.25 3.38 -13.32
C GLU A 25 9.74 3.20 -13.04
N GLN A 26 9.04 2.41 -13.86
CA GLN A 26 7.62 2.10 -13.61
C GLN A 26 7.42 1.38 -12.26
N ARG A 27 8.27 0.39 -11.95
CA ARG A 27 8.25 -0.33 -10.66
C ARG A 27 8.48 0.61 -9.48
N GLN A 28 9.50 1.46 -9.57
CA GLN A 28 9.82 2.42 -8.52
C GLN A 28 8.67 3.40 -8.29
N GLN A 29 8.09 3.93 -9.36
CA GLN A 29 6.94 4.83 -9.28
C GLN A 29 5.72 4.14 -8.67
N ALA A 30 5.45 2.88 -9.02
CA ALA A 30 4.33 2.12 -8.45
C ALA A 30 4.51 1.88 -6.94
N CYS A 31 5.72 1.49 -6.51
CA CYS A 31 6.03 1.32 -5.08
C CYS A 31 5.90 2.64 -4.30
N ALA A 32 6.41 3.74 -4.85
CA ALA A 32 6.31 5.06 -4.22
C ALA A 32 4.85 5.49 -4.06
N LYS A 33 4.04 5.40 -5.12
CA LYS A 33 2.61 5.73 -5.08
C LYS A 33 1.84 4.89 -4.06
N LEU A 34 2.14 3.60 -3.94
CA LEU A 34 1.52 2.73 -2.94
C LEU A 34 1.85 3.20 -1.52
N LEU A 35 3.11 3.52 -1.25
CA LEU A 35 3.56 3.99 0.06
C LEU A 35 2.94 5.34 0.44
N ASP A 36 2.83 6.25 -0.52
CA ASP A 36 2.17 7.54 -0.32
C ASP A 36 0.69 7.37 -0.03
N ALA A 37 -0.01 6.55 -0.83
CA ALA A 37 -1.43 6.23 -0.62
C ALA A 37 -1.69 5.56 0.73
N HIS A 38 -0.82 4.63 1.12
CA HIS A 38 -0.90 3.99 2.43
C HIS A 38 -0.69 5.01 3.56
N SER A 39 0.32 5.87 3.47
CA SER A 39 0.61 6.86 4.51
C SER A 39 -0.55 7.84 4.69
N ALA A 40 -1.17 8.27 3.60
CA ALA A 40 -2.36 9.11 3.65
C ALA A 40 -3.55 8.40 4.34
N ALA A 41 -3.78 7.11 4.02
CA ALA A 41 -4.81 6.31 4.68
C ALA A 41 -4.51 6.13 6.18
N GLU A 42 -3.26 5.82 6.54
CA GLU A 42 -2.83 5.62 7.92
C GLU A 42 -2.99 6.90 8.75
N ASP A 43 -2.70 8.07 8.19
CA ASP A 43 -2.87 9.35 8.87
C ASP A 43 -4.35 9.68 9.09
N ALA A 44 -5.21 9.46 8.09
CA ALA A 44 -6.66 9.62 8.24
C ALA A 44 -7.22 8.68 9.32
N LEU A 45 -6.76 7.43 9.32
CA LEU A 45 -7.06 6.41 10.32
C LEU A 45 -6.66 6.83 11.75
N LYS A 46 -5.47 7.38 11.93
CA LYS A 46 -5.00 7.89 13.23
C LYS A 46 -5.82 9.08 13.72
N ARG A 47 -6.16 10.03 12.83
CA ARG A 47 -7.02 11.18 13.17
C ARG A 47 -8.39 10.71 13.63
N ALA A 48 -9.01 9.83 12.85
CA ALA A 48 -10.30 9.23 13.17
C ALA A 48 -10.30 8.52 14.53
N ALA A 49 -9.28 7.71 14.80
CA ALA A 49 -9.14 7.03 16.09
C ALA A 49 -8.96 7.99 17.26
N ALA A 50 -8.25 9.09 17.08
CA ALA A 50 -8.09 10.11 18.12
C ALA A 50 -9.42 10.82 18.44
N VAL A 51 -10.23 11.13 17.41
CA VAL A 51 -11.56 11.76 17.57
C VAL A 51 -12.51 10.82 18.32
N ILE A 52 -12.63 9.57 17.86
CA ILE A 52 -13.54 8.58 18.45
C ILE A 52 -13.15 8.27 19.90
N ARG A 53 -11.85 8.19 20.21
CA ARG A 53 -11.36 7.96 21.58
C ARG A 53 -11.73 9.08 22.56
N ARG A 54 -11.88 10.31 22.07
CA ARG A 54 -12.31 11.47 22.87
C ARG A 54 -13.83 11.56 23.02
N GLY A 55 -14.57 10.55 22.56
CA GLY A 55 -16.04 10.56 22.56
C GLY A 55 -16.64 11.43 21.45
N GLY A 56 -15.82 11.88 20.49
CA GLY A 56 -16.28 12.62 19.33
C GLY A 56 -16.85 11.69 18.25
N SER A 57 -17.67 12.25 17.37
CA SER A 57 -18.07 11.59 16.13
C SER A 57 -17.11 11.97 15.02
N PHE A 58 -16.68 10.98 14.23
CA PHE A 58 -15.85 11.20 13.05
C PHE A 58 -16.71 11.84 11.94
N PRO A 59 -16.41 13.08 11.51
CA PRO A 59 -17.21 13.83 10.54
C PRO A 59 -17.39 13.07 9.22
N ASP A 60 -18.51 13.30 8.53
CA ASP A 60 -18.79 12.68 7.22
C ASP A 60 -17.69 13.00 6.20
N ALA A 61 -17.22 14.25 6.17
CA ALA A 61 -16.13 14.67 5.29
C ALA A 61 -14.82 13.89 5.53
N GLU A 62 -14.48 13.59 6.79
CA GLU A 62 -13.28 12.80 7.11
C GLU A 62 -13.49 11.30 6.80
N ARG A 63 -14.74 10.81 6.88
CA ARG A 63 -15.10 9.44 6.41
C ARG A 63 -14.97 9.30 4.90
N ASP A 64 -15.44 10.29 4.15
CA ASP A 64 -15.28 10.32 2.69
C ASP A 64 -13.79 10.41 2.32
N GLU A 65 -13.02 11.22 3.04
CA GLU A 65 -11.56 11.31 2.88
C GLU A 65 -10.88 9.95 3.09
N LEU A 66 -11.18 9.28 4.21
CA LEU A 66 -10.66 7.94 4.51
C LEU A 66 -11.04 6.93 3.42
N THR A 67 -12.30 6.95 2.98
CA THR A 67 -12.79 6.06 1.93
C THR A 67 -12.04 6.29 0.61
N ASN A 68 -11.80 7.55 0.24
CA ASN A 68 -11.02 7.91 -0.94
C ASN A 68 -9.56 7.44 -0.83
N HIS A 69 -8.94 7.52 0.35
CA HIS A 69 -7.59 6.99 0.58
C HIS A 69 -7.54 5.47 0.42
N ILE A 70 -8.55 4.74 0.91
CA ILE A 70 -8.64 3.28 0.70
C ILE A 70 -8.79 2.93 -0.78
N PHE A 71 -9.62 3.67 -1.54
CA PHE A 71 -9.73 3.47 -2.99
C PHE A 71 -8.45 3.81 -3.74
N THR A 72 -7.74 4.84 -3.32
CA THR A 72 -6.44 5.21 -3.87
C THR A 72 -5.42 4.11 -3.62
N LEU A 73 -5.37 3.57 -2.39
CA LEU A 73 -4.51 2.44 -2.04
C LEU A 73 -4.82 1.19 -2.89
N GLN A 74 -6.10 0.91 -3.16
CA GLN A 74 -6.50 -0.15 -4.07
C GLN A 74 -5.99 0.10 -5.51
N SER A 75 -6.15 1.32 -6.03
CA SER A 75 -5.66 1.69 -7.36
C SER A 75 -4.14 1.51 -7.48
N CYS A 76 -3.38 1.97 -6.49
CA CYS A 76 -1.93 1.80 -6.44
C CYS A 76 -1.52 0.32 -6.31
N THR A 77 -2.28 -0.50 -5.58
CA THR A 77 -2.06 -1.95 -5.52
C THR A 77 -2.24 -2.59 -6.90
N SER A 78 -3.28 -2.22 -7.64
CA SER A 78 -3.51 -2.70 -9.01
C SER A 78 -2.41 -2.24 -9.97
N GLN A 79 -1.91 -1.01 -9.83
CA GLN A 79 -0.77 -0.54 -10.61
C GLN A 79 0.49 -1.35 -10.30
N LEU A 80 0.75 -1.65 -9.02
CA LEU A 80 1.87 -2.49 -8.64
C LEU A 80 1.72 -3.91 -9.19
N ALA A 81 0.51 -4.45 -9.31
CA ALA A 81 0.27 -5.77 -9.90
C ALA A 81 0.67 -5.87 -11.39
N LEU A 82 0.73 -4.75 -12.11
CA LEU A 82 1.15 -4.73 -13.52
C LEU A 82 2.67 -4.76 -13.69
N TRP A 83 3.40 -4.21 -12.72
CA TRP A 83 4.84 -3.94 -12.88
C TRP A 83 5.70 -4.68 -11.86
N GLY A 84 5.16 -4.95 -10.68
CA GLY A 84 5.88 -5.46 -9.52
C GLY A 84 6.03 -6.98 -9.52
N PRO A 85 7.05 -7.50 -8.82
CA PRO A 85 7.17 -8.94 -8.56
C PRO A 85 6.05 -9.44 -7.63
N ASP A 86 5.69 -10.72 -7.78
CA ASP A 86 4.57 -11.35 -7.09
C ASP A 86 4.57 -11.13 -5.57
N GLU A 87 5.74 -11.18 -4.94
CA GLU A 87 5.87 -10.96 -3.50
C GLU A 87 5.57 -9.50 -3.08
N ALA A 88 5.97 -8.51 -3.88
CA ALA A 88 5.59 -7.11 -3.62
C ALA A 88 4.07 -6.94 -3.78
N VAL A 89 3.48 -7.59 -4.79
CA VAL A 89 2.03 -7.55 -5.04
C VAL A 89 1.28 -8.18 -3.87
N ARG A 90 1.73 -9.34 -3.39
CA ARG A 90 1.17 -10.03 -2.22
C ARG A 90 1.22 -9.16 -0.96
N LEU A 91 2.37 -8.56 -0.67
CA LEU A 91 2.54 -7.66 0.47
C LEU A 91 1.64 -6.41 0.36
N ALA A 92 1.54 -5.82 -0.83
CA ALA A 92 0.65 -4.67 -1.08
C ALA A 92 -0.84 -5.03 -0.91
N GLN A 93 -1.25 -6.20 -1.39
CA GLN A 93 -2.62 -6.69 -1.20
C GLN A 93 -2.95 -6.93 0.27
N LEU A 94 -2.02 -7.50 1.04
CA LEU A 94 -2.16 -7.68 2.49
C LEU A 94 -2.24 -6.33 3.21
N LEU A 95 -1.39 -5.38 2.83
CA LEU A 95 -1.39 -4.03 3.40
C LEU A 95 -2.73 -3.34 3.16
N ARG A 96 -3.25 -3.40 1.92
CA ARG A 96 -4.59 -2.91 1.57
C ARG A 96 -5.68 -3.56 2.42
N ALA A 97 -5.68 -4.90 2.51
CA ALA A 97 -6.69 -5.64 3.27
C ALA A 97 -6.69 -5.24 4.75
N LYS A 98 -5.51 -5.16 5.38
CA LYS A 98 -5.39 -4.76 6.79
C LYS A 98 -5.75 -3.30 7.04
N THR A 99 -5.45 -2.41 6.10
CA THR A 99 -5.87 -1.01 6.20
C THR A 99 -7.39 -0.89 6.12
N ALA A 100 -8.04 -1.65 5.23
CA ALA A 100 -9.50 -1.67 5.12
C ALA A 100 -10.16 -2.31 6.36
N GLU A 101 -9.62 -3.43 6.87
CA GLU A 101 -10.07 -4.03 8.13
C GLU A 101 -10.00 -3.03 9.30
N ALA A 102 -8.91 -2.26 9.39
CA ALA A 102 -8.74 -1.23 10.41
C ALA A 102 -9.80 -0.12 10.27
N ALA A 103 -10.06 0.37 9.05
CA ALA A 103 -11.11 1.35 8.78
C ALA A 103 -12.52 0.87 9.18
N VAL A 104 -12.83 -0.40 8.89
CA VAL A 104 -14.10 -1.03 9.28
C VAL A 104 -14.20 -1.14 10.80
N ALA A 105 -13.16 -1.64 11.48
CA ALA A 105 -13.13 -1.76 12.94
C ALA A 105 -13.34 -0.39 13.62
N LEU A 106 -12.75 0.66 13.04
CA LEU A 106 -12.89 2.01 13.56
C LEU A 106 -14.30 2.57 13.37
N THR A 107 -14.89 2.33 12.20
CA THR A 107 -16.28 2.71 11.92
C THR A 107 -17.25 1.98 12.86
N GLN A 108 -17.01 0.70 13.15
CA GLN A 108 -17.77 -0.07 14.14
C GLN A 108 -17.60 0.48 15.56
N ALA A 109 -16.39 0.92 15.93
CA ALA A 109 -16.14 1.54 17.22
C ALA A 109 -16.93 2.84 17.42
N GLN A 110 -17.12 3.64 16.34
CA GLN A 110 -17.92 4.86 16.36
C GLN A 110 -19.44 4.59 16.49
N HIS A 111 -19.97 3.62 15.74
CA HIS A 111 -21.42 3.35 15.70
C HIS A 111 -21.95 2.56 16.89
N GLY A 112 -21.08 1.91 17.66
CA GLY A 112 -21.50 1.17 18.84
C GLY A 112 -21.87 2.11 19.99
N VAL A 113 -23.09 2.64 19.92
CA VAL A 113 -23.80 3.29 21.00
C VAL A 113 -24.38 2.21 21.92
N ALA A 114 -23.99 2.23 23.21
CA ALA A 114 -24.75 1.72 24.36
C ALA A 114 -24.81 0.23 24.75
N ASP A 115 -24.07 -0.71 24.14
CA ASP A 115 -24.01 -2.08 24.69
C ASP A 115 -22.66 -2.37 25.38
N ALA A 116 -22.74 -2.58 26.70
CA ALA A 116 -21.73 -3.01 27.67
C ALA A 116 -20.28 -2.55 27.46
N ALA A 117 -19.66 -1.93 28.48
CA ALA A 117 -18.26 -1.48 28.47
C ALA A 117 -17.23 -2.51 27.93
N GLY A 118 -17.52 -3.82 28.03
CA GLY A 118 -16.69 -4.88 27.44
C GLY A 118 -16.63 -4.92 25.91
N ASP A 119 -17.67 -4.48 25.19
CA ASP A 119 -17.69 -4.50 23.72
C ASP A 119 -16.87 -3.34 23.13
N LEU A 120 -16.86 -2.18 23.79
CA LEU A 120 -16.03 -1.05 23.38
C LEU A 120 -14.52 -1.36 23.52
N GLU A 121 -14.10 -1.94 24.64
CA GLU A 121 -12.72 -2.39 24.86
C GLU A 121 -12.28 -3.43 23.83
N LEU A 122 -13.15 -4.39 23.50
CA LEU A 122 -12.87 -5.39 22.46
C LEU A 122 -12.69 -4.75 21.07
N ARG A 123 -13.52 -3.77 20.72
CA ARG A 123 -13.40 -3.03 19.44
C ARG A 123 -12.09 -2.23 19.39
N TRP A 124 -11.68 -1.60 20.48
CA TRP A 124 -10.39 -0.91 20.56
C TRP A 124 -9.19 -1.85 20.51
N ALA A 125 -9.29 -3.02 21.13
CA ALA A 125 -8.27 -4.06 21.03
C ALA A 125 -8.10 -4.54 19.58
N ARG A 126 -9.21 -4.75 18.86
CA ARG A 126 -9.20 -5.10 17.42
C ARG A 126 -8.57 -3.99 16.57
N TRP A 127 -8.92 -2.74 16.82
CA TRP A 127 -8.29 -1.59 16.17
C TRP A 127 -6.77 -1.55 16.41
N ALA A 128 -6.35 -1.71 17.66
CA ALA A 128 -4.93 -1.67 18.02
C ALA A 128 -4.14 -2.82 17.39
N GLU A 129 -4.73 -4.01 17.33
CA GLU A 129 -4.14 -5.16 16.63
C GLU A 129 -4.03 -4.92 15.13
N GLY A 130 -5.11 -4.45 14.49
CA GLY A 130 -5.09 -4.08 13.07
C GLY A 130 -4.03 -3.03 12.75
N SER A 131 -3.91 -1.99 13.59
CA SER A 131 -2.90 -0.93 13.44
C SER A 131 -1.46 -1.47 13.54
N ARG A 132 -1.20 -2.41 14.47
CA ARG A 132 0.10 -3.08 14.58
C ARG A 132 0.39 -3.93 13.34
N ALA A 133 -0.59 -4.70 12.88
CA ALA A 133 -0.45 -5.52 11.69
C ALA A 133 -0.15 -4.69 10.44
N VAL A 134 -0.84 -3.56 10.27
CA VAL A 134 -0.57 -2.58 9.20
C VAL A 134 0.86 -2.06 9.27
N THR A 135 1.33 -1.66 10.46
CA THR A 135 2.70 -1.17 10.66
C THR A 135 3.75 -2.22 10.32
N ALA A 136 3.54 -3.47 10.75
CA ALA A 136 4.43 -4.59 10.45
C ALA A 136 4.49 -4.88 8.94
N LEU A 137 3.33 -4.96 8.28
CA LEU A 137 3.23 -5.19 6.84
C LEU A 137 3.87 -4.06 6.03
N ARG A 138 3.69 -2.80 6.44
CA ARG A 138 4.37 -1.66 5.82
C ARG A 138 5.88 -1.81 5.89
N THR A 139 6.39 -2.24 7.04
CA THR A 139 7.83 -2.47 7.25
C THR A 139 8.35 -3.57 6.32
N SER A 140 7.68 -4.73 6.28
CA SER A 140 8.03 -5.82 5.37
C SER A 140 7.96 -5.41 3.90
N PHE A 141 6.96 -4.61 3.51
CA PHE A 141 6.85 -4.08 2.16
C PHE A 141 8.03 -3.14 1.82
N LEU A 142 8.41 -2.25 2.73
CA LEU A 142 9.55 -1.34 2.53
C LEU A 142 10.88 -2.09 2.40
N GLU A 143 11.10 -3.11 3.23
CA GLU A 143 12.29 -3.95 3.16
C GLU A 143 12.36 -4.67 1.82
N PHE A 144 11.27 -5.31 1.40
CA PHE A 144 11.20 -6.03 0.14
C PHE A 144 11.32 -5.09 -1.08
N ALA A 145 10.58 -3.98 -1.10
CA ALA A 145 10.70 -2.97 -2.15
C ALA A 145 12.13 -2.44 -2.25
N GLY A 146 12.78 -2.21 -1.11
CA GLY A 146 14.18 -1.82 -1.05
C GLY A 146 15.14 -2.88 -1.60
N GLN A 147 14.86 -4.16 -1.41
CA GLN A 147 15.65 -5.26 -1.99
C GLN A 147 15.48 -5.34 -3.51
N VAL A 148 14.24 -5.32 -4.00
CA VAL A 148 13.91 -5.37 -5.43
C VAL A 148 14.52 -4.20 -6.20
N LEU A 149 14.52 -3.00 -5.60
CA LEU A 149 15.13 -1.83 -6.22
C LEU A 149 16.66 -1.88 -6.23
N ARG A 150 17.28 -2.58 -5.26
CA ARG A 150 18.74 -2.72 -5.14
C ARG A 150 19.31 -3.88 -5.98
N ASP A 151 18.61 -5.01 -6.08
CA ASP A 151 19.01 -6.17 -6.87
C ASP A 151 17.87 -6.65 -7.81
N PRO A 152 17.88 -6.21 -9.07
CA PRO A 152 16.84 -6.54 -10.04
C PRO A 152 16.81 -8.02 -10.47
N ARG A 153 17.82 -8.82 -10.11
CA ARG A 153 17.92 -10.22 -10.54
C ARG A 153 17.15 -11.20 -9.63
N GLN A 154 16.68 -10.74 -8.47
CA GLN A 154 16.01 -11.61 -7.49
C GLN A 154 14.49 -11.70 -7.63
N SER A 155 13.89 -11.07 -8.65
CA SER A 155 12.43 -11.01 -8.84
C SER A 155 11.79 -12.29 -9.41
N SER A 156 12.37 -13.47 -9.18
CA SER A 156 11.77 -14.74 -9.63
C SER A 156 12.06 -15.83 -8.62
N THR A 157 11.16 -15.98 -7.65
CA THR A 157 10.91 -17.26 -6.98
C THR A 157 9.44 -17.34 -6.62
#